data_AF-A0A3B8HEZ8-F1
#
_entry.id   AF-A0A3B8HEZ8-F1
#
_cell.length_a   1.000
_cell.length_b   1.000
_cell.length_c   1.000
_cell.angle_alpha   90.00
_cell.angle_beta   90.00
_cell.angle_gamma   90.00
#
_symmetry.space_group_name_H-M   'P 1'
#
loop_
_entity.id
_entity.type
_entity.pdbx_description
1 polymer ?
#
loop_
_entity_poly.entity_id
_entity_poly.type
_entity_poly.pdbx_seq_one_letter_code
_entity_poly.pdbx_strand_id
1 'polypeptide(L)'
;MDGNGNETSRTPHKWRFARVGGFDQVRLETGADLLDLDRLDQKLWASLSCPTHGLELDPRTLELIDSDGDGRIRVPEILAAVKWIESVLKNADDLTKRASALPLSAIDETTPEGGQLLASAKQILLNLGKPDEAFVTGEDTADTVKIFAQTKFNGDGIIPFDSTDDEHLQNVIKDIMECIGSELDRSGDPGITQEKMDQFYAELQDYSDWWSQAEADAANILAFGDATSDAAEIFKAVKAKVDDYFTRCRLAEFDSGAVGPLNPSAEEYQALARKDLSAAAEELAALPLAAIGAGKALPLEGGLNPAWADWISKLRTAIVTPMFGDTATLSAGDWALISARFAAFEGWVAGKKGAAVEKLGLGRVREILASSTKESLTALIEKDKLLEQEANAIASVDKLVRYHRDLYTLLNNFASFQDFYSPGTKAIFQVGSLYIDGRSCDLCIKVDDIAKHS
;
A
#
# COMPACT_ATOMS: atom_id res chain seq x y z
N MET A 1 -9.96 -4.58 -64.06
CA MET A 1 -11.08 -4.22 -63.17
C MET A 1 -10.44 -3.54 -61.98
N ASP A 2 -10.33 -2.23 -62.12
CA ASP A 2 -9.68 -1.34 -61.17
C ASP A 2 -10.60 -1.13 -59.97
N GLY A 3 -10.11 -1.48 -58.79
CA GLY A 3 -10.71 -1.11 -57.51
C GLY A 3 -9.86 -0.03 -56.87
N ASN A 4 -9.89 1.17 -57.45
CA ASN A 4 -9.22 2.34 -56.90
C ASN A 4 -10.02 2.81 -55.67
N GLY A 5 -9.66 2.29 -54.50
CA GLY A 5 -10.15 2.76 -53.21
C GLY A 5 -9.70 4.20 -53.02
N ASN A 6 -10.68 5.08 -52.87
CA ASN A 6 -10.56 6.53 -52.79
C ASN A 6 -9.79 6.93 -51.51
N GLU A 7 -8.46 6.88 -51.51
CA GLU A 7 -7.64 7.68 -50.60
C GLU A 7 -7.96 9.14 -50.93
N THR A 8 -8.77 9.76 -50.08
CA THR A 8 -9.04 11.18 -50.14
C THR A 8 -7.70 11.89 -50.02
N SER A 9 -7.18 12.39 -51.14
CA SER A 9 -5.98 13.20 -51.21
C SER A 9 -6.24 14.52 -50.49
N ARG A 10 -6.13 14.49 -49.16
CA ARG A 10 -6.10 15.69 -48.32
C ARG A 10 -4.99 16.59 -48.87
N THR A 11 -5.34 17.82 -49.21
CA THR A 11 -4.42 18.84 -49.70
C THR A 11 -3.17 18.90 -48.80
N PRO A 12 -1.95 18.92 -49.34
CA PRO A 12 -0.74 18.99 -48.51
C PRO A 12 -0.78 20.24 -47.63
N HIS A 13 -0.56 20.07 -46.33
CA HIS A 13 -0.56 21.16 -45.36
C HIS A 13 0.56 22.16 -45.66
N LYS A 14 0.26 23.45 -45.55
CA LYS A 14 1.20 24.53 -45.87
C LYS A 14 1.83 25.05 -44.59
N TRP A 15 2.98 24.48 -44.22
CA TRP A 15 3.77 24.94 -43.09
C TRP A 15 4.32 26.35 -43.29
N ARG A 16 4.23 27.16 -42.25
CA ARG A 16 4.88 28.47 -42.17
C ARG A 16 6.10 28.38 -41.26
N PHE A 17 7.16 29.08 -41.66
CA PHE A 17 8.41 29.12 -40.90
C PHE A 17 8.83 30.57 -40.68
N ALA A 18 9.50 30.81 -39.56
CA ALA A 18 10.23 32.04 -39.30
C ALA A 18 11.69 31.75 -39.03
N ARG A 19 12.58 32.61 -39.54
CA ARG A 19 14.00 32.50 -39.27
C ARG A 19 14.34 33.25 -37.97
N VAL A 20 14.75 32.51 -36.95
CA VAL A 20 15.13 33.04 -35.63
C VAL A 20 16.48 32.47 -35.24
N GLY A 21 17.44 33.33 -34.87
CA GLY A 21 18.77 32.88 -34.41
C GLY A 21 19.57 32.05 -35.43
N GLY A 22 19.24 32.14 -36.73
CA GLY A 22 19.87 31.36 -37.81
C GLY A 22 19.13 30.08 -38.21
N PHE A 23 18.14 29.64 -37.43
CA PHE A 23 17.36 28.41 -37.67
C PHE A 23 15.96 28.72 -38.19
N ASP A 24 15.39 27.78 -38.95
CA ASP A 24 14.02 27.86 -39.44
C ASP A 24 13.08 27.19 -38.42
N GLN A 25 12.23 28.00 -37.80
CA GLN A 25 11.30 27.59 -36.74
C GLN A 25 9.89 27.47 -37.33
N VAL A 26 9.22 26.34 -37.12
CA VAL A 26 7.82 26.17 -37.54
C VAL A 26 6.90 27.11 -36.75
N ARG A 27 5.88 27.67 -37.42
CA ARG A 27 4.84 28.49 -36.80
C ARG A 27 3.58 27.65 -36.61
N LEU A 28 3.11 27.55 -35.36
CA LEU A 28 1.87 26.88 -34.99
C LEU A 28 0.84 27.94 -34.61
N GLU A 29 0.03 28.41 -35.56
CA GLU A 29 -0.86 29.57 -35.37
C GLU A 29 -2.34 29.21 -35.51
N THR A 30 -2.66 28.07 -36.13
CA THR A 30 -4.03 27.62 -36.39
C THR A 30 -4.24 26.20 -35.90
N GLY A 31 -5.49 25.80 -35.69
CA GLY A 31 -5.87 24.42 -35.40
C GLY A 31 -5.37 23.45 -36.46
N ALA A 32 -5.41 23.83 -37.74
CA ALA A 32 -4.87 23.02 -38.83
C ALA A 32 -3.37 22.73 -38.68
N ASP A 33 -2.58 23.71 -38.20
CA ASP A 33 -1.16 23.50 -37.90
C ASP A 33 -0.94 22.45 -36.80
N LEU A 34 -1.88 22.33 -35.86
CA LEU A 34 -1.82 21.34 -34.79
C LEU A 34 -2.24 19.97 -35.32
N LEU A 35 -3.35 19.89 -36.07
CA LEU A 35 -3.90 18.62 -36.55
C LEU A 35 -2.98 17.91 -37.56
N ASP A 36 -2.26 18.65 -38.40
CA ASP A 36 -1.29 18.06 -39.35
C ASP A 36 0.12 17.86 -38.73
N LEU A 37 0.30 18.06 -37.42
CA LEU A 37 1.61 18.01 -36.75
C LEU A 37 2.34 16.66 -36.91
N ASP A 38 1.61 15.55 -37.09
CA ASP A 38 2.21 14.23 -37.35
C ASP A 38 2.89 14.12 -38.73
N ARG A 39 2.64 15.09 -39.62
CA ARG A 39 3.28 15.21 -40.94
C ARG A 39 4.46 16.16 -40.98
N LEU A 40 4.73 16.90 -39.90
CA LEU A 40 5.91 17.74 -39.79
C LEU A 40 7.14 16.87 -39.54
N ASP A 41 8.18 17.00 -40.37
CA ASP A 41 9.45 16.30 -40.14
C ASP A 41 9.98 16.66 -38.74
N GLN A 42 10.23 15.65 -37.91
CA GLN A 42 10.70 15.81 -36.53
C GLN A 42 12.02 16.57 -36.43
N LYS A 43 12.83 16.62 -37.50
CA LYS A 43 14.05 17.45 -37.56
C LYS A 43 13.77 18.95 -37.48
N LEU A 44 12.53 19.35 -37.71
CA LEU A 44 12.07 20.74 -37.64
C LEU A 44 11.47 21.08 -36.27
N TRP A 45 11.43 20.12 -35.34
CA TRP A 45 10.97 20.36 -33.97
C TRP A 45 12.13 20.90 -33.12
N ALA A 46 11.83 21.88 -32.28
CA ALA A 46 12.81 22.49 -31.38
C ALA A 46 13.27 21.53 -30.27
N SER A 47 12.38 20.63 -29.82
CA SER A 47 12.71 19.55 -28.89
C SER A 47 11.99 18.25 -29.28
N LEU A 48 12.58 17.12 -28.89
CA LEU A 48 12.00 15.78 -29.03
C LEU A 48 11.60 15.16 -27.69
N SER A 49 11.95 15.82 -26.56
CA SER A 49 11.53 15.41 -25.22
C SER A 49 11.52 16.58 -24.23
N CYS A 50 10.64 16.56 -23.24
CA CYS A 50 10.63 17.52 -22.12
C CYS A 50 10.26 16.81 -20.81
N PRO A 51 10.71 17.31 -19.65
CA PRO A 51 10.32 16.77 -18.35
C PRO A 51 8.86 17.09 -18.03
N THR A 52 8.22 16.30 -17.17
CA THR A 52 6.89 16.60 -16.61
C THR A 52 6.94 17.54 -15.39
N HIS A 53 8.12 17.94 -14.94
CA HIS A 53 8.36 18.77 -13.77
C HIS A 53 9.26 19.96 -14.09
N GLY A 54 9.24 20.98 -13.21
CA GLY A 54 10.09 22.16 -13.34
C GLY A 54 9.68 23.09 -14.48
N LEU A 55 8.47 22.91 -15.02
CA LEU A 55 7.86 23.77 -16.03
C LEU A 55 6.74 24.60 -15.40
N GLU A 56 6.64 25.86 -15.78
CA GLU A 56 5.54 26.79 -15.54
C GLU A 56 4.34 26.45 -16.44
N LEU A 57 3.86 25.21 -16.32
CA LEU A 57 2.62 24.70 -16.87
C LEU A 57 1.98 23.81 -15.79
N ASP A 58 0.67 23.57 -15.87
CA ASP A 58 -0.01 22.70 -14.93
C ASP A 58 0.61 21.29 -14.91
N PRO A 59 1.17 20.84 -13.77
CA PRO A 59 1.80 19.53 -13.66
C PRO A 59 0.87 18.39 -14.03
N ARG A 60 -0.43 18.52 -13.72
CA ARG A 60 -1.41 17.46 -14.01
C ARG A 60 -1.63 17.27 -15.50
N THR A 61 -1.58 18.36 -16.28
CA THR A 61 -1.62 18.27 -17.75
C THR A 61 -0.43 17.49 -18.27
N LEU A 62 0.76 17.74 -17.73
CA LEU A 62 2.00 17.07 -18.14
C LEU A 62 1.94 15.57 -17.80
N GLU A 63 1.48 15.21 -16.60
CA GLU A 63 1.24 13.82 -16.18
C GLU A 63 0.24 13.08 -17.08
N LEU A 64 -0.82 13.75 -17.55
CA LEU A 64 -1.81 13.14 -18.44
C LEU A 64 -1.27 12.83 -19.84
N ILE A 65 -0.26 13.59 -20.29
CA ILE A 65 0.40 13.37 -21.58
C ILE A 65 1.47 12.28 -21.45
N ASP A 66 2.17 12.22 -20.32
CA ASP A 66 3.16 11.18 -19.98
C ASP A 66 2.47 9.82 -19.76
N SER A 67 2.31 9.09 -20.86
CA SER A 67 1.51 7.88 -20.94
C SER A 67 2.19 6.66 -20.34
N ASP A 68 3.53 6.65 -20.24
CA ASP A 68 4.31 5.58 -19.62
C ASP A 68 4.76 5.90 -18.19
N GLY A 69 4.57 7.14 -17.74
CA GLY A 69 4.83 7.57 -16.37
C GLY A 69 6.32 7.66 -16.04
N ASP A 70 7.19 7.78 -17.04
CA ASP A 70 8.64 7.86 -16.86
C ASP A 70 9.15 9.27 -16.52
N GLY A 71 8.23 10.24 -16.43
CA GLY A 71 8.50 11.63 -16.12
C GLY A 71 8.98 12.46 -17.32
N ARG A 72 8.85 11.93 -18.55
CA ARG A 72 9.29 12.62 -19.78
C ARG A 72 8.28 12.47 -20.90
N ILE A 73 7.81 13.61 -21.40
CA ILE A 73 6.95 13.66 -22.58
C ILE A 73 7.79 13.62 -23.85
N ARG A 74 7.42 12.75 -24.80
CA ARG A 74 8.07 12.58 -26.11
C ARG A 74 7.11 12.83 -27.26
N VAL A 75 7.66 12.93 -28.47
CA VAL A 75 6.89 13.19 -29.70
C VAL A 75 5.66 12.29 -29.87
N PRO A 76 5.73 10.95 -29.69
CA PRO A 76 4.54 10.09 -29.87
C PRO A 76 3.37 10.46 -28.96
N GLU A 77 3.66 10.89 -27.73
CA GLU A 77 2.66 11.24 -26.71
C GLU A 77 2.00 12.58 -27.04
N ILE A 78 2.79 13.55 -27.51
CA ILE A 78 2.26 14.81 -28.05
C ILE A 78 1.33 14.54 -29.23
N LEU A 79 1.75 13.69 -30.17
CA LEU A 79 0.92 13.36 -31.34
C LEU A 79 -0.35 12.61 -30.93
N ALA A 80 -0.28 11.73 -29.92
CA ALA A 80 -1.45 11.06 -29.37
C ALA A 80 -2.42 12.06 -28.71
N ALA A 81 -1.91 13.03 -27.95
CA ALA A 81 -2.72 14.08 -27.34
C ALA A 81 -3.44 14.95 -28.39
N VAL A 82 -2.74 15.35 -29.45
CA VAL A 82 -3.31 16.10 -30.58
C VAL A 82 -4.39 15.28 -31.30
N LYS A 83 -4.11 14.01 -31.61
CA LYS A 83 -5.08 13.13 -32.30
C LYS A 83 -6.34 12.89 -31.48
N TRP A 84 -6.19 12.74 -30.16
CA TRP A 84 -7.34 12.61 -29.28
C TRP A 84 -8.17 13.89 -29.24
N ILE A 85 -7.54 15.06 -29.26
CA ILE A 85 -8.27 16.33 -29.34
C ILE A 85 -8.99 16.49 -30.69
N GLU A 86 -8.38 16.05 -31.79
CA GLU A 86 -9.04 16.01 -33.12
C GLU A 86 -10.34 15.21 -33.10
N SER A 87 -10.40 14.12 -32.32
CA SER A 87 -11.58 13.24 -32.29
C SER A 87 -12.73 13.74 -31.40
N VAL A 88 -12.50 14.72 -30.53
CA VAL A 88 -13.49 15.14 -29.51
C VAL A 88 -13.85 16.64 -29.54
N LEU A 89 -13.10 17.48 -30.26
CA LEU A 89 -13.44 18.90 -30.44
C LEU A 89 -13.98 19.18 -31.85
N LYS A 90 -15.01 20.05 -31.93
CA LYS A 90 -15.56 20.51 -33.22
C LYS A 90 -14.61 21.41 -34.00
N ASN A 91 -13.79 22.19 -33.29
CA ASN A 91 -12.91 23.17 -33.88
C ASN A 91 -11.56 23.26 -33.13
N ALA A 92 -10.50 22.76 -33.76
CA ALA A 92 -9.15 22.83 -33.19
C ALA A 92 -8.60 24.26 -33.06
N ASP A 93 -9.15 25.26 -33.78
CA ASP A 93 -8.74 26.66 -33.60
C ASP A 93 -9.06 27.18 -32.19
N ASP A 94 -10.00 26.55 -31.47
CA ASP A 94 -10.33 26.95 -30.10
C ASP A 94 -9.13 26.81 -29.14
N LEU A 95 -8.24 25.84 -29.38
CA LEU A 95 -7.00 25.65 -28.60
C LEU A 95 -6.07 26.86 -28.65
N THR A 96 -6.06 27.59 -29.78
CA THR A 96 -5.18 28.76 -29.97
C THR A 96 -5.53 29.92 -29.04
N LYS A 97 -6.77 29.92 -28.50
CA LYS A 97 -7.28 30.95 -27.60
C LYS A 97 -6.71 30.82 -26.17
N ARG A 98 -6.12 29.66 -25.81
CA ARG A 98 -5.59 29.37 -24.47
C ARG A 98 -6.62 29.67 -23.36
N ALA A 99 -7.90 29.38 -23.63
CA ALA A 99 -8.98 29.69 -22.70
C ALA A 99 -8.98 28.70 -21.53
N SER A 100 -9.12 29.22 -20.30
CA SER A 100 -9.13 28.44 -19.07
C SER A 100 -10.41 27.63 -18.84
N ALA A 101 -11.47 27.93 -19.59
CA ALA A 101 -12.75 27.26 -19.55
C ALA A 101 -13.03 26.58 -20.90
N LEU A 102 -13.56 25.37 -20.87
CA LEU A 102 -14.00 24.62 -22.05
C LEU A 102 -15.51 24.87 -22.27
N PRO A 103 -15.93 25.56 -23.34
CA PRO A 103 -17.33 25.67 -23.69
C PRO A 103 -17.91 24.29 -24.02
N LEU A 104 -19.07 23.95 -23.46
CA LEU A 104 -19.75 22.68 -23.76
C LEU A 104 -20.07 22.55 -25.25
N SER A 105 -20.32 23.68 -25.92
CA SER A 105 -20.58 23.72 -27.35
C SER A 105 -19.36 23.35 -28.22
N ALA A 106 -18.14 23.39 -27.67
CA ALA A 106 -16.90 23.08 -28.39
C ALA A 106 -16.67 21.56 -28.53
N ILE A 107 -17.30 20.74 -27.69
CA ILE A 107 -17.22 19.27 -27.73
C ILE A 107 -18.00 18.76 -28.94
N ASP A 108 -17.43 17.81 -29.68
CA ASP A 108 -18.07 17.19 -30.85
C ASP A 108 -19.01 16.05 -30.45
N GLU A 109 -20.30 16.34 -30.28
CA GLU A 109 -21.30 15.29 -29.98
C GLU A 109 -21.57 14.30 -31.12
N THR A 110 -20.99 14.49 -32.31
CA THR A 110 -21.19 13.58 -33.44
C THR A 110 -20.34 12.31 -33.35
N THR A 111 -19.28 12.33 -32.54
CA THR A 111 -18.49 11.14 -32.23
C THR A 111 -19.02 10.46 -30.96
N PRO A 112 -18.97 9.10 -30.86
CA PRO A 112 -19.42 8.41 -29.65
C PRO A 112 -18.73 8.91 -28.37
N GLU A 113 -17.42 9.13 -28.45
CA GLU A 113 -16.61 9.60 -27.32
C GLU A 113 -16.92 11.07 -26.98
N GLY A 114 -17.04 11.96 -27.98
CA GLY A 114 -17.40 13.35 -27.73
C GLY A 114 -18.82 13.51 -27.17
N GLY A 115 -19.77 12.67 -27.60
CA GLY A 115 -21.10 12.59 -26.99
C GLY A 115 -21.08 12.17 -25.52
N GLN A 116 -20.25 11.19 -25.16
CA GLN A 116 -20.05 10.76 -23.77
C GLN A 116 -19.38 11.85 -22.92
N LEU A 117 -18.36 12.52 -23.46
CA LEU A 117 -17.69 13.65 -22.80
C LEU A 117 -18.65 14.81 -22.54
N LEU A 118 -19.50 15.16 -23.51
CA LEU A 118 -20.50 16.22 -23.34
C LEU A 118 -21.53 15.85 -22.28
N ALA A 119 -22.00 14.60 -22.26
CA ALA A 119 -22.94 14.12 -21.24
C ALA A 119 -22.30 14.15 -19.84
N SER A 120 -21.05 13.69 -19.72
CA SER A 120 -20.30 13.70 -18.46
C SER A 120 -20.02 15.13 -17.98
N ALA A 121 -19.62 16.05 -18.85
CA ALA A 121 -19.40 17.45 -18.50
C ALA A 121 -20.67 18.12 -17.95
N LYS A 122 -21.84 17.84 -18.55
CA LYS A 122 -23.13 18.29 -18.02
C LYS A 122 -23.46 17.68 -16.66
N GLN A 123 -23.15 16.39 -16.47
CA GLN A 123 -23.36 15.71 -15.19
C GLN A 123 -22.46 16.27 -14.08
N ILE A 124 -21.20 16.59 -14.38
CA ILE A 124 -20.28 17.25 -13.44
C ILE A 124 -20.89 18.58 -12.98
N LEU A 125 -21.32 19.42 -13.92
CA LEU A 125 -21.94 20.70 -13.60
C LEU A 125 -23.23 20.53 -12.79
N LEU A 126 -24.04 19.52 -13.09
CA LEU A 126 -25.23 19.19 -12.29
C LEU A 126 -24.87 18.80 -10.85
N ASN A 127 -23.88 17.92 -10.66
CA ASN A 127 -23.42 17.47 -9.33
C ASN A 127 -22.81 18.63 -8.52
N LEU A 128 -22.16 19.59 -9.18
CA LEU A 128 -21.63 20.80 -8.58
C LEU A 128 -22.70 21.88 -8.32
N GLY A 129 -23.96 21.64 -8.67
CA GLY A 129 -25.06 22.60 -8.49
C GLY A 129 -25.06 23.77 -9.50
N LYS A 130 -24.43 23.59 -10.68
CA LYS A 130 -24.29 24.57 -11.77
C LYS A 130 -24.97 24.11 -13.08
N PRO A 131 -26.25 23.66 -13.09
CA PRO A 131 -26.85 23.00 -14.25
C PRO A 131 -26.99 23.89 -15.50
N ASP A 132 -27.03 25.22 -15.33
CA ASP A 132 -27.22 26.19 -16.42
C ASP A 132 -25.90 26.74 -16.99
N GLU A 133 -24.75 26.29 -16.47
CA GLU A 133 -23.43 26.76 -16.92
C GLU A 133 -23.10 26.21 -18.33
N ALA A 134 -22.60 27.09 -19.20
CA ALA A 134 -22.32 26.74 -20.60
C ALA A 134 -20.87 26.25 -20.84
N PHE A 135 -20.07 26.18 -19.78
CA PHE A 135 -18.67 25.76 -19.84
C PHE A 135 -18.27 24.99 -18.58
N VAL A 136 -17.19 24.24 -18.67
CA VAL A 136 -16.57 23.53 -17.54
C VAL A 136 -15.11 23.96 -17.40
N THR A 137 -14.64 24.09 -16.16
CA THR A 137 -13.26 24.50 -15.85
C THR A 137 -12.46 23.38 -15.19
N GLY A 138 -11.13 23.53 -15.16
CA GLY A 138 -10.27 22.54 -14.48
C GLY A 138 -10.50 22.51 -12.97
N GLU A 139 -11.03 23.58 -12.37
CA GLU A 139 -11.44 23.59 -10.96
C GLU A 139 -12.70 22.75 -10.75
N ASP A 140 -13.65 22.80 -11.70
CA ASP A 140 -14.88 22.00 -11.63
C ASP A 140 -14.55 20.50 -11.69
N THR A 141 -13.61 20.10 -12.54
CA THR A 141 -13.22 18.69 -12.70
C THR A 141 -12.23 18.18 -11.66
N ALA A 142 -11.50 19.07 -10.98
CA ALA A 142 -10.57 18.71 -9.91
C ALA A 142 -11.26 18.44 -8.56
N ASP A 143 -12.47 18.95 -8.36
CA ASP A 143 -13.23 18.75 -7.11
C ASP A 143 -13.97 17.40 -7.12
N THR A 144 -13.21 16.30 -7.23
CA THR A 144 -13.76 14.93 -7.26
C THR A 144 -14.60 14.64 -6.03
N VAL A 145 -14.17 15.18 -4.87
CA VAL A 145 -14.93 15.12 -3.62
C VAL A 145 -16.32 15.72 -3.83
N LYS A 146 -16.49 16.95 -4.32
CA LYS A 146 -17.85 17.48 -4.53
C LYS A 146 -18.62 16.77 -5.65
N ILE A 147 -17.93 16.32 -6.71
CA ILE A 147 -18.57 15.59 -7.81
C ILE A 147 -19.21 14.28 -7.30
N PHE A 148 -18.55 13.61 -6.36
CA PHE A 148 -18.98 12.34 -5.77
C PHE A 148 -19.54 12.46 -4.34
N ALA A 149 -19.54 13.65 -3.71
CA ALA A 149 -19.95 13.85 -2.31
C ALA A 149 -21.38 13.41 -2.01
N GLN A 150 -22.21 13.28 -3.05
CA GLN A 150 -23.60 12.85 -2.94
C GLN A 150 -23.79 11.37 -3.31
N THR A 151 -22.72 10.65 -3.67
CA THR A 151 -22.76 9.27 -4.15
C THR A 151 -21.90 8.37 -3.27
N LYS A 152 -22.51 7.34 -2.68
CA LYS A 152 -21.83 6.29 -1.88
C LYS A 152 -20.91 5.37 -2.71
N PHE A 153 -20.92 5.53 -4.03
CA PHE A 153 -20.27 4.68 -5.02
C PHE A 153 -19.70 5.59 -6.12
N ASN A 154 -18.41 5.44 -6.42
CA ASN A 154 -17.66 6.27 -7.38
C ASN A 154 -16.94 5.43 -8.46
N GLY A 155 -17.20 4.13 -8.50
CA GLY A 155 -16.83 3.26 -9.61
C GLY A 155 -15.36 2.91 -9.70
N ASP A 156 -14.62 2.88 -8.59
CA ASP A 156 -13.24 2.40 -8.53
C ASP A 156 -13.11 0.97 -7.96
N GLY A 157 -14.21 0.38 -7.51
CA GLY A 157 -14.26 -0.93 -6.86
C GLY A 157 -13.68 -0.95 -5.44
N ILE A 158 -13.48 0.22 -4.83
CA ILE A 158 -13.06 0.39 -3.44
C ILE A 158 -14.30 0.74 -2.61
N ILE A 159 -14.51 -0.01 -1.53
CA ILE A 159 -15.68 0.18 -0.66
C ILE A 159 -15.23 0.71 0.71
N PRO A 160 -15.39 2.01 0.95
CA PRO A 160 -15.34 2.60 2.29
C PRO A 160 -16.38 2.00 3.24
N PHE A 161 -16.16 2.16 4.55
CA PHE A 161 -17.09 1.60 5.55
C PHE A 161 -18.47 2.27 5.54
N ASP A 162 -18.60 3.50 5.04
CA ASP A 162 -19.86 4.25 4.97
C ASP A 162 -20.64 4.05 3.66
N SER A 163 -20.14 3.23 2.74
CA SER A 163 -20.85 2.79 1.52
C SER A 163 -22.12 1.97 1.81
N THR A 164 -22.32 1.52 3.05
CA THR A 164 -23.49 0.80 3.52
C THR A 164 -24.01 1.36 4.85
N ASP A 165 -25.32 1.31 5.06
CA ASP A 165 -25.97 1.67 6.33
C ASP A 165 -26.07 0.46 7.30
N ASP A 166 -25.63 -0.73 6.87
CA ASP A 166 -25.61 -1.94 7.70
C ASP A 166 -24.37 -1.95 8.61
N GLU A 167 -24.57 -1.66 9.90
CA GLU A 167 -23.52 -1.64 10.93
C GLU A 167 -22.68 -2.93 10.97
N HIS A 168 -23.28 -4.10 10.67
CA HIS A 168 -22.53 -5.36 10.66
C HIS A 168 -21.52 -5.39 9.51
N LEU A 169 -21.91 -4.97 8.30
CA LEU A 169 -21.01 -4.85 7.16
C LEU A 169 -19.94 -3.78 7.40
N GLN A 170 -20.31 -2.64 8.00
CA GLN A 170 -19.33 -1.61 8.34
C GLN A 170 -18.23 -2.15 9.27
N ASN A 171 -18.61 -2.95 10.27
CA ASN A 171 -17.65 -3.56 11.20
C ASN A 171 -16.76 -4.59 10.50
N VAL A 172 -17.28 -5.40 9.59
CA VAL A 172 -16.44 -6.33 8.80
C VAL A 172 -15.50 -5.57 7.87
N ILE A 173 -15.93 -4.47 7.24
CA ILE A 173 -15.05 -3.61 6.43
C ILE A 173 -13.90 -3.08 7.30
N LYS A 174 -14.18 -2.59 8.50
CA LYS A 174 -13.14 -2.14 9.45
C LYS A 174 -12.20 -3.29 9.85
N ASP A 175 -12.74 -4.48 10.15
CA ASP A 175 -11.94 -5.66 10.47
C ASP A 175 -10.97 -6.01 9.31
N ILE A 176 -11.43 -5.95 8.06
CA ILE A 176 -10.61 -6.15 6.86
C ILE A 176 -9.52 -5.07 6.76
N MET A 177 -9.89 -3.80 6.89
CA MET A 177 -8.95 -2.68 6.81
C MET A 177 -7.87 -2.76 7.87
N GLU A 178 -8.22 -3.17 9.09
CA GLU A 178 -7.26 -3.35 10.16
C GLU A 178 -6.34 -4.55 9.89
N CYS A 179 -6.86 -5.69 9.43
CA CYS A 179 -6.08 -6.92 9.28
C CYS A 179 -5.21 -6.96 8.02
N ILE A 180 -5.74 -6.50 6.88
CA ILE A 180 -5.13 -6.61 5.55
C ILE A 180 -4.64 -5.25 5.02
N GLY A 181 -5.20 -4.15 5.55
CA GLY A 181 -4.95 -2.80 5.06
C GLY A 181 -6.08 -2.26 4.19
N SER A 182 -5.93 -1.03 3.73
CA SER A 182 -6.92 -0.31 2.91
C SER A 182 -6.26 0.37 1.71
N GLU A 183 -7.07 0.75 0.74
CA GLU A 183 -6.70 1.61 -0.39
C GLU A 183 -7.59 2.86 -0.39
N LEU A 184 -7.08 3.99 -0.90
CA LEU A 184 -7.87 5.22 -1.00
C LEU A 184 -8.76 5.14 -2.24
N ASP A 185 -10.05 5.40 -2.04
CA ASP A 185 -11.01 5.56 -3.12
C ASP A 185 -10.78 6.88 -3.89
N ARG A 186 -11.53 7.11 -4.98
CA ARG A 186 -11.50 8.34 -5.80
C ARG A 186 -11.94 9.60 -5.04
N SER A 187 -12.62 9.43 -3.92
CA SER A 187 -13.02 10.50 -2.99
C SER A 187 -11.93 10.80 -1.95
N GLY A 188 -10.92 9.93 -1.83
CA GLY A 188 -9.85 10.02 -0.84
C GLY A 188 -10.14 9.27 0.47
N ASP A 189 -11.23 8.51 0.54
CA ASP A 189 -11.63 7.74 1.70
C ASP A 189 -11.02 6.33 1.67
N PRO A 190 -10.49 5.82 2.81
CA PRO A 190 -9.91 4.50 2.85
C PRO A 190 -10.99 3.40 2.84
N GLY A 191 -10.84 2.43 1.94
CA GLY A 191 -11.75 1.31 1.79
C GLY A 191 -11.06 -0.01 1.42
N ILE A 192 -11.88 -0.98 1.05
CA ILE A 192 -11.42 -2.34 0.71
C ILE A 192 -11.70 -2.67 -0.76
N THR A 193 -10.80 -3.43 -1.38
CA THR A 193 -10.96 -3.99 -2.72
C THR A 193 -11.43 -5.44 -2.65
N GLN A 194 -11.87 -5.99 -3.79
CA GLN A 194 -12.16 -7.43 -3.94
C GLN A 194 -10.97 -8.30 -3.51
N GLU A 195 -9.75 -7.91 -3.91
CA GLU A 195 -8.53 -8.66 -3.59
C GLU A 195 -8.28 -8.71 -2.08
N LYS A 196 -8.39 -7.57 -1.38
CA LYS A 196 -8.23 -7.52 0.07
C LYS A 196 -9.31 -8.31 0.80
N MET A 197 -10.55 -8.25 0.31
CA MET A 197 -11.64 -9.07 0.85
C MET A 197 -11.34 -10.56 0.68
N ASP A 198 -10.95 -11.00 -0.52
CA ASP A 198 -10.66 -12.42 -0.77
C ASP A 198 -9.47 -12.91 0.06
N GLN A 199 -8.42 -12.09 0.21
CA GLN A 199 -7.30 -12.37 1.10
C GLN A 199 -7.77 -12.51 2.56
N PHE A 200 -8.61 -11.59 3.04
CA PHE A 200 -9.13 -11.64 4.40
C PHE A 200 -9.90 -12.94 4.67
N TYR A 201 -10.83 -13.32 3.79
CA TYR A 201 -11.59 -14.57 3.96
C TYR A 201 -10.72 -15.82 3.86
N ALA A 202 -9.66 -15.80 3.05
CA ALA A 202 -8.68 -16.88 3.02
C ALA A 202 -7.94 -17.01 4.36
N GLU A 203 -7.48 -15.90 4.93
CA GLU A 203 -6.81 -15.86 6.25
C GLU A 203 -7.76 -16.28 7.39
N LEU A 204 -9.04 -15.88 7.35
CA LEU A 204 -10.06 -16.34 8.29
C LEU A 204 -10.21 -17.86 8.28
N GLN A 205 -10.34 -18.44 7.07
CA GLN A 205 -10.50 -19.87 6.90
C GLN A 205 -9.26 -20.62 7.40
N ASP A 206 -8.07 -20.18 7.00
CA ASP A 206 -6.79 -20.74 7.42
C ASP A 206 -6.62 -20.69 8.96
N TYR A 207 -7.01 -19.59 9.60
CA TYR A 207 -6.97 -19.45 11.06
C TYR A 207 -7.93 -20.41 11.76
N SER A 208 -9.17 -20.50 11.27
CA SER A 208 -10.19 -21.40 11.83
C SER A 208 -9.81 -22.88 11.63
N ASP A 209 -9.24 -23.24 10.48
CA ASP A 209 -8.80 -24.60 10.18
C ASP A 209 -7.57 -25.00 11.00
N TRP A 210 -6.63 -24.06 11.22
CA TRP A 210 -5.50 -24.27 12.13
C TRP A 210 -5.96 -24.52 13.57
N TRP A 211 -6.93 -23.75 14.07
CA TRP A 211 -7.53 -24.00 15.40
C TRP A 211 -8.29 -25.32 15.48
N SER A 212 -8.98 -25.71 14.41
CA SER A 212 -9.72 -26.97 14.37
C SER A 212 -8.79 -28.19 14.52
N GLN A 213 -7.54 -28.10 14.07
CA GLN A 213 -6.53 -29.15 14.31
C GLN A 213 -6.20 -29.29 15.81
N ALA A 214 -6.08 -28.18 16.54
CA ALA A 214 -5.83 -28.19 17.98
C ALA A 214 -7.02 -28.76 18.77
N GLU A 215 -8.24 -28.36 18.39
CA GLU A 215 -9.46 -28.83 19.02
C GLU A 215 -9.69 -30.33 18.81
N ALA A 216 -9.34 -30.84 17.62
CA ALA A 216 -9.45 -32.28 17.31
C ALA A 216 -8.51 -33.16 18.15
N ASP A 217 -7.37 -32.62 18.59
CA ASP A 217 -6.43 -33.31 19.49
C ASP A 217 -6.15 -32.50 20.78
N ALA A 218 -7.22 -31.94 21.35
CA ALA A 218 -7.13 -31.01 22.49
C ALA A 218 -6.42 -31.63 23.70
N ALA A 219 -6.57 -32.93 23.94
CA ALA A 219 -5.92 -33.61 25.06
C ALA A 219 -4.38 -33.62 24.95
N ASN A 220 -3.83 -33.51 23.74
CA ASN A 220 -2.39 -33.54 23.50
C ASN A 220 -1.83 -32.14 23.20
N ILE A 221 -2.53 -31.35 22.38
CA ILE A 221 -2.09 -30.02 21.93
C ILE A 221 -2.48 -28.94 22.95
N LEU A 222 -3.71 -28.99 23.47
CA LEU A 222 -4.28 -28.03 24.41
C LEU A 222 -4.42 -28.64 25.81
N ALA A 223 -3.35 -29.30 26.28
CA ALA A 223 -3.37 -30.12 27.49
C ALA A 223 -3.84 -29.39 28.77
N PHE A 224 -3.82 -28.05 28.77
CA PHE A 224 -4.28 -27.19 29.86
C PHE A 224 -5.45 -26.29 29.45
N GLY A 225 -6.16 -26.62 28.37
CA GLY A 225 -7.23 -25.81 27.80
C GLY A 225 -6.74 -24.40 27.44
N ASP A 226 -7.52 -23.39 27.82
CA ASP A 226 -7.21 -21.97 27.58
C ASP A 226 -5.87 -21.53 28.22
N ALA A 227 -5.44 -22.19 29.30
CA ALA A 227 -4.18 -21.89 29.99
C ALA A 227 -2.95 -22.51 29.30
N THR A 228 -3.10 -23.26 28.21
CA THR A 228 -1.99 -23.96 27.54
C THR A 228 -0.91 -22.99 27.06
N SER A 229 -1.29 -21.85 26.50
CA SER A 229 -0.33 -20.85 26.01
C SER A 229 0.49 -20.26 27.16
N ASP A 230 -0.16 -19.90 28.26
CA ASP A 230 0.53 -19.35 29.45
C ASP A 230 1.46 -20.40 30.09
N ALA A 231 1.00 -21.65 30.15
CA ALA A 231 1.79 -22.77 30.63
C ALA A 231 3.01 -23.02 29.72
N ALA A 232 2.88 -22.86 28.40
CA ALA A 232 3.99 -23.02 27.45
C ALA A 232 5.10 -22.00 27.68
N GLU A 233 4.77 -20.75 28.01
CA GLU A 233 5.77 -19.73 28.37
C GLU A 233 6.51 -20.07 29.67
N ILE A 234 5.80 -20.58 30.69
CA ILE A 234 6.43 -21.08 31.92
C ILE A 234 7.36 -22.25 31.62
N PHE A 235 6.90 -23.23 30.84
CA PHE A 235 7.71 -24.38 30.43
C PHE A 235 8.97 -23.93 29.71
N LYS A 236 8.85 -23.06 28.71
CA LYS A 236 9.97 -22.52 27.94
C LYS A 236 10.99 -21.81 28.82
N ALA A 237 10.54 -21.03 29.81
CA ALA A 237 11.42 -20.31 30.73
C ALA A 237 12.28 -21.25 31.61
N VAL A 238 11.74 -22.39 32.02
CA VAL A 238 12.43 -23.32 32.94
C VAL A 238 13.12 -24.49 32.22
N LYS A 239 12.72 -24.77 30.98
CA LYS A 239 13.08 -25.99 30.23
C LYS A 239 14.57 -26.30 30.28
N ALA A 240 15.40 -25.34 29.89
CA ALA A 240 16.84 -25.53 29.79
C ALA A 240 17.48 -25.91 31.14
N LYS A 241 17.03 -25.30 32.24
CA LYS A 241 17.58 -25.59 33.57
C LYS A 241 17.08 -26.91 34.15
N VAL A 242 15.84 -27.28 33.88
CA VAL A 242 15.31 -28.58 34.29
C VAL A 242 15.97 -29.71 33.51
N ASP A 243 16.18 -29.52 32.19
CA ASP A 243 16.95 -30.45 31.34
C ASP A 243 18.40 -30.61 31.82
N ASP A 244 19.08 -29.50 32.17
CA ASP A 244 20.43 -29.51 32.76
C ASP A 244 20.44 -30.28 34.08
N TYR A 245 19.51 -30.00 35.00
CA TYR A 245 19.41 -30.70 36.29
C TYR A 245 19.30 -32.22 36.11
N PHE A 246 18.36 -32.70 35.31
CA PHE A 246 18.21 -34.15 35.09
C PHE A 246 19.39 -34.76 34.33
N THR A 247 20.05 -34.00 33.44
CA THR A 247 21.27 -34.47 32.76
C THR A 247 22.43 -34.63 33.75
N ARG A 248 22.61 -33.68 34.67
CA ARG A 248 23.60 -33.79 35.76
C ARG A 248 23.30 -34.94 36.71
N CYS A 249 22.03 -35.15 37.10
CA CYS A 249 21.64 -36.28 37.95
C CYS A 249 21.90 -37.64 37.27
N ARG A 250 21.68 -37.76 35.96
CA ARG A 250 22.02 -38.96 35.19
C ARG A 250 23.54 -39.18 35.08
N LEU A 251 24.31 -38.11 34.90
CA LEU A 251 25.78 -38.20 34.90
C LEU A 251 26.33 -38.64 36.27
N ALA A 252 25.74 -38.13 37.35
CA ALA A 252 26.05 -38.55 38.72
C ALA A 252 25.68 -40.01 39.01
N GLU A 253 24.65 -40.55 38.36
CA GLU A 253 24.27 -41.97 38.43
C GLU A 253 25.21 -42.86 37.61
N PHE A 254 25.67 -42.37 36.46
CA PHE A 254 26.64 -43.05 35.62
C PHE A 254 28.03 -43.15 36.27
N ASP A 255 28.52 -42.05 36.85
CA ASP A 255 29.80 -41.99 37.56
C ASP A 255 29.65 -41.25 38.89
N SER A 256 29.77 -42.01 39.99
CA SER A 256 29.72 -41.47 41.35
C SER A 256 30.77 -40.37 41.62
N GLY A 257 31.89 -40.37 40.89
CA GLY A 257 32.92 -39.33 40.97
C GLY A 257 32.47 -37.97 40.44
N ALA A 258 31.42 -37.92 39.62
CA ALA A 258 30.90 -36.68 39.04
C ALA A 258 30.06 -35.86 40.03
N VAL A 259 29.54 -36.44 41.12
CA VAL A 259 28.66 -35.75 42.07
C VAL A 259 29.30 -34.49 42.66
N GLY A 260 30.59 -34.58 43.04
CA GLY A 260 31.33 -33.45 43.60
C GLY A 260 31.44 -32.29 42.63
N PRO A 261 32.08 -32.48 41.45
CA PRO A 261 32.24 -31.43 40.45
C PRO A 261 30.94 -30.84 39.87
N LEU A 262 29.82 -31.58 39.92
CA LEU A 262 28.52 -31.12 39.41
C LEU A 262 27.76 -30.21 40.38
N ASN A 263 28.19 -30.15 41.65
CA ASN A 263 27.69 -29.24 42.66
C ASN A 263 28.71 -28.10 42.90
N PRO A 264 28.26 -26.93 43.39
CA PRO A 264 29.16 -25.83 43.64
C PRO A 264 30.18 -26.19 44.73
N SER A 265 31.44 -25.87 44.46
CA SER A 265 32.57 -26.01 45.37
C SER A 265 32.51 -25.02 46.53
N ALA A 266 33.30 -25.27 47.58
CA ALA A 266 33.42 -24.34 48.68
C ALA A 266 34.00 -22.99 48.23
N GLU A 267 34.92 -23.01 47.26
CA GLU A 267 35.52 -21.82 46.66
C GLU A 267 34.50 -20.98 45.89
N GLU A 268 33.59 -21.60 45.13
CA GLU A 268 32.51 -20.89 44.43
C GLU A 268 31.54 -20.22 45.42
N TYR A 269 31.16 -20.91 46.49
CA TYR A 269 30.34 -20.30 47.54
C TYR A 269 31.08 -19.17 48.28
N GLN A 270 32.38 -19.31 48.53
CA GLN A 270 33.19 -18.24 49.13
C GLN A 270 33.29 -17.02 48.22
N ALA A 271 33.34 -17.21 46.90
CA ALA A 271 33.33 -16.12 45.93
C ALA A 271 31.98 -15.39 45.92
N LEU A 272 30.87 -16.14 45.97
CA LEU A 272 29.51 -15.59 46.06
C LEU A 272 29.27 -14.83 47.38
N ALA A 273 29.76 -15.34 48.50
CA ALA A 273 29.59 -14.73 49.82
C ALA A 273 30.25 -13.35 49.98
N ARG A 274 31.13 -12.97 49.04
CA ARG A 274 31.78 -11.65 48.99
C ARG A 274 30.99 -10.61 48.18
N LYS A 275 29.88 -11.01 47.57
CA LYS A 275 28.98 -10.16 46.77
C LYS A 275 27.66 -9.98 47.50
N ASP A 276 26.92 -8.93 47.15
CA ASP A 276 25.51 -8.80 47.55
C ASP A 276 24.67 -9.84 46.79
N LEU A 277 24.06 -10.75 47.53
CA LEU A 277 23.27 -11.84 46.96
C LEU A 277 21.81 -11.40 46.80
N SER A 278 21.26 -11.62 45.61
CA SER A 278 19.83 -11.48 45.32
C SER A 278 19.36 -12.64 44.46
N ALA A 279 18.08 -13.00 44.54
CA ALA A 279 17.50 -14.03 43.66
C ALA A 279 17.60 -13.67 42.17
N ALA A 280 17.83 -12.39 41.82
CA ALA A 280 18.02 -11.96 40.44
C ALA A 280 19.49 -12.06 39.97
N ALA A 281 20.43 -12.46 40.82
CA ALA A 281 21.85 -12.52 40.45
C ALA A 281 22.11 -13.65 39.44
N GLU A 282 22.75 -13.32 38.31
CA GLU A 282 23.09 -14.27 37.25
C GLU A 282 23.98 -15.40 37.77
N GLU A 283 24.88 -15.12 38.70
CA GLU A 283 25.78 -16.13 39.28
C GLU A 283 25.01 -17.16 40.12
N LEU A 284 23.92 -16.74 40.78
CA LEU A 284 23.03 -17.69 41.46
C LEU A 284 22.19 -18.45 40.44
N ALA A 285 21.67 -17.81 39.40
CA ALA A 285 20.92 -18.48 38.34
C ALA A 285 21.76 -19.54 37.58
N ALA A 286 23.08 -19.37 37.51
CA ALA A 286 24.02 -20.31 36.91
C ALA A 286 24.17 -21.61 37.71
N LEU A 287 23.99 -21.59 39.04
CA LEU A 287 24.07 -22.79 39.89
C LEU A 287 22.97 -23.82 39.54
N PRO A 288 23.14 -25.10 39.92
CA PRO A 288 22.09 -26.12 39.73
C PRO A 288 20.76 -25.73 40.37
N LEU A 289 19.64 -26.24 39.83
CA LEU A 289 18.29 -25.98 40.38
C LEU A 289 18.12 -26.50 41.82
N ALA A 290 18.75 -27.63 42.12
CA ALA A 290 18.82 -28.24 43.44
C ALA A 290 20.13 -29.06 43.53
N ALA A 291 20.48 -29.52 44.72
CA ALA A 291 21.67 -30.35 44.90
C ALA A 291 21.63 -31.61 44.02
N ILE A 292 22.65 -31.80 43.19
CA ILE A 292 22.79 -32.90 42.24
C ILE A 292 23.15 -34.19 42.98
N GLY A 293 22.52 -35.30 42.59
CA GLY A 293 22.83 -36.65 43.05
C GLY A 293 22.33 -37.72 42.07
N ALA A 294 22.81 -38.95 42.23
CA ALA A 294 22.43 -40.07 41.37
C ALA A 294 20.91 -40.31 41.39
N GLY A 295 20.28 -40.31 40.20
CA GLY A 295 18.85 -40.60 40.02
C GLY A 295 17.87 -39.67 40.76
N LYS A 296 18.32 -38.50 41.21
CA LYS A 296 17.54 -37.66 42.13
C LYS A 296 16.41 -36.90 41.41
N ALA A 297 15.19 -36.99 41.95
CA ALA A 297 14.05 -36.18 41.53
C ALA A 297 14.27 -34.68 41.81
N LEU A 298 13.65 -33.80 41.03
CA LEU A 298 13.71 -32.34 41.25
C LEU A 298 12.74 -31.97 42.38
N PRO A 299 13.20 -31.38 43.51
CA PRO A 299 12.29 -30.84 44.51
C PRO A 299 11.48 -29.65 43.96
N LEU A 300 10.22 -29.52 44.38
CA LEU A 300 9.30 -28.44 43.94
C LEU A 300 8.96 -27.44 45.07
N GLU A 301 9.53 -27.62 46.26
CA GLU A 301 9.28 -26.79 47.44
C GLU A 301 10.59 -26.31 48.08
N GLY A 302 11.26 -27.18 48.83
CA GLY A 302 12.47 -26.86 49.59
C GLY A 302 13.75 -27.30 48.91
N GLY A 303 14.86 -26.63 49.24
CA GLY A 303 16.19 -26.99 48.71
C GLY A 303 16.41 -26.58 47.25
N LEU A 304 15.61 -25.63 46.77
CA LEU A 304 15.75 -25.01 45.46
C LEU A 304 16.75 -23.87 45.47
N ASN A 305 17.38 -23.66 44.33
CA ASN A 305 18.14 -22.47 44.04
C ASN A 305 17.24 -21.22 44.15
N PRO A 306 17.58 -20.23 44.99
CA PRO A 306 16.75 -19.05 45.20
C PRO A 306 16.43 -18.29 43.90
N ALA A 307 17.32 -18.31 42.91
CA ALA A 307 17.09 -17.65 41.63
C ALA A 307 15.99 -18.30 40.76
N TRP A 308 15.64 -19.55 41.07
CA TRP A 308 14.67 -20.34 40.31
C TRP A 308 13.44 -20.73 41.13
N ALA A 309 13.40 -20.46 42.44
CA ALA A 309 12.32 -20.88 43.33
C ALA A 309 10.93 -20.44 42.84
N ASP A 310 10.78 -19.16 42.45
CA ASP A 310 9.52 -18.62 41.93
C ASP A 310 9.10 -19.28 40.61
N TRP A 311 10.07 -19.53 39.72
CA TRP A 311 9.82 -20.20 38.45
C TRP A 311 9.41 -21.66 38.63
N ILE A 312 10.03 -22.39 39.55
CA ILE A 312 9.66 -23.76 39.89
C ILE A 312 8.30 -23.80 40.59
N SER A 313 7.96 -22.80 41.42
CA SER A 313 6.63 -22.65 41.98
C SER A 313 5.57 -22.45 40.88
N LYS A 314 5.83 -21.59 39.90
CA LYS A 314 4.95 -21.42 38.72
C LYS A 314 4.82 -22.70 37.91
N LEU A 315 5.93 -23.40 37.64
CA LEU A 315 5.92 -24.72 36.99
C LEU A 315 5.04 -25.71 37.77
N ARG A 316 5.19 -25.76 39.10
CA ARG A 316 4.39 -26.65 39.94
C ARG A 316 2.90 -26.34 39.79
N THR A 317 2.50 -25.09 40.02
CA THR A 317 1.09 -24.69 40.04
C THR A 317 0.43 -24.78 38.66
N ALA A 318 1.10 -24.34 37.60
CA ALA A 318 0.51 -24.24 36.27
C ALA A 318 0.59 -25.54 35.46
N ILE A 319 1.56 -26.42 35.74
CA ILE A 319 1.84 -27.60 34.90
C ILE A 319 1.81 -28.89 35.72
N VAL A 320 2.62 -28.99 36.78
CA VAL A 320 2.77 -30.25 37.51
C VAL A 320 1.50 -30.65 38.25
N THR A 321 0.89 -29.72 39.00
CA THR A 321 -0.32 -29.99 39.77
C THR A 321 -1.51 -30.36 38.89
N PRO A 322 -1.79 -29.67 37.77
CA PRO A 322 -2.85 -30.09 36.85
C PRO A 322 -2.62 -31.46 36.19
N MET A 323 -1.36 -31.85 35.92
CA MET A 323 -1.07 -33.13 35.25
C MET A 323 -0.96 -34.33 36.20
N PHE A 324 -0.36 -34.14 37.38
CA PHE A 324 0.05 -35.23 38.27
C PHE A 324 -0.51 -35.12 39.69
N GLY A 325 -1.25 -34.06 39.99
CA GLY A 325 -1.74 -33.76 41.35
C GLY A 325 -0.68 -33.09 42.23
N ASP A 326 -0.99 -32.93 43.51
CA ASP A 326 -0.10 -32.28 44.45
C ASP A 326 1.09 -33.20 44.80
N THR A 327 2.29 -32.83 44.35
CA THR A 327 3.54 -33.55 44.60
C THR A 327 4.65 -32.59 45.00
N ALA A 328 5.51 -33.04 45.91
CA ALA A 328 6.68 -32.28 46.38
C ALA A 328 7.91 -32.44 45.47
N THR A 329 7.88 -33.40 44.53
CA THR A 329 9.01 -33.69 43.64
C THR A 329 8.54 -34.02 42.23
N LEU A 330 9.37 -33.70 41.23
CA LEU A 330 9.18 -34.06 39.83
C LEU A 330 10.23 -35.10 39.40
N SER A 331 9.78 -36.22 38.84
CA SER A 331 10.69 -37.24 38.30
C SER A 331 11.16 -36.89 36.88
N ALA A 332 12.26 -37.50 36.45
CA ALA A 332 12.74 -37.36 35.06
C ALA A 332 11.71 -37.90 34.03
N GLY A 333 10.94 -38.92 34.41
CA GLY A 333 9.87 -39.48 33.58
C GLY A 333 8.70 -38.50 33.42
N ASP A 334 8.25 -37.89 34.51
CA ASP A 334 7.17 -36.88 34.48
C ASP A 334 7.60 -35.65 33.67
N TRP A 335 8.87 -35.23 33.81
CA TRP A 335 9.42 -34.14 33.01
C TRP A 335 9.45 -34.47 31.51
N ALA A 336 9.75 -35.72 31.13
CA ALA A 336 9.68 -36.16 29.75
C ALA A 336 8.24 -36.13 29.21
N LEU A 337 7.25 -36.50 30.02
CA LEU A 337 5.83 -36.39 29.65
C LEU A 337 5.40 -34.93 29.45
N ILE A 338 5.77 -34.03 30.37
CA ILE A 338 5.55 -32.58 30.24
C ILE A 338 6.17 -32.08 28.92
N SER A 339 7.43 -32.43 28.68
CA SER A 339 8.16 -32.01 27.49
C SER A 339 7.50 -32.48 26.19
N ALA A 340 6.96 -33.70 26.17
CA ALA A 340 6.24 -34.22 25.02
C ALA A 340 4.93 -33.47 24.74
N ARG A 341 4.19 -33.04 25.78
CA ARG A 341 2.98 -32.20 25.63
C ARG A 341 3.31 -30.86 25.01
N PHE A 342 4.33 -30.18 25.52
CA PHE A 342 4.72 -28.89 24.98
C PHE A 342 5.35 -28.99 23.59
N ALA A 343 6.05 -30.09 23.26
CA ALA A 343 6.50 -30.32 21.90
C ALA A 343 5.35 -30.44 20.89
N ALA A 344 4.22 -31.07 21.27
CA ALA A 344 3.02 -31.13 20.42
C ALA A 344 2.39 -29.73 20.23
N PHE A 345 2.27 -28.96 21.31
CA PHE A 345 1.81 -27.57 21.25
C PHE A 345 2.72 -26.68 20.39
N GLU A 346 4.03 -26.72 20.62
CA GLU A 346 5.03 -25.96 19.85
C GLU A 346 5.00 -26.34 18.37
N GLY A 347 4.84 -27.63 18.05
CA GLY A 347 4.69 -28.10 16.67
C GLY A 347 3.44 -27.54 15.99
N TRP A 348 2.32 -27.50 16.70
CA TRP A 348 1.08 -26.89 16.21
C TRP A 348 1.21 -25.37 16.03
N VAL A 349 1.81 -24.66 17.00
CA VAL A 349 2.08 -23.20 16.91
C VAL A 349 3.00 -22.87 15.74
N ALA A 350 4.04 -23.68 15.50
CA ALA A 350 4.94 -23.50 14.36
C ALA A 350 4.24 -23.65 13.00
N GLY A 351 3.12 -24.39 12.95
CA GLY A 351 2.27 -24.55 11.78
C GLY A 351 1.17 -23.50 11.63
N LYS A 352 1.22 -22.39 12.40
CA LYS A 352 0.18 -21.34 12.38
C LYS A 352 -0.05 -20.79 10.97
N LYS A 353 -1.32 -20.69 10.62
CA LYS A 353 -1.83 -19.99 9.43
C LYS A 353 -2.89 -18.98 9.84
N GLY A 354 -3.19 -18.00 8.98
CA GLY A 354 -4.19 -16.99 9.30
C GLY A 354 -3.67 -15.90 10.27
N ALA A 355 -2.36 -15.67 10.32
CA ALA A 355 -1.76 -14.77 11.32
C ALA A 355 -2.23 -13.31 11.17
N ALA A 356 -2.64 -12.90 9.96
CA ALA A 356 -3.14 -11.55 9.71
C ALA A 356 -4.42 -11.22 10.49
N VAL A 357 -5.25 -12.24 10.79
CA VAL A 357 -6.55 -12.09 11.46
C VAL A 357 -6.54 -12.54 12.92
N GLU A 358 -5.40 -13.01 13.45
CA GLU A 358 -5.27 -13.54 14.82
C GLU A 358 -5.78 -12.55 15.88
N LYS A 359 -5.55 -11.24 15.68
CA LYS A 359 -5.99 -10.18 16.58
C LYS A 359 -7.50 -10.06 16.76
N LEU A 360 -8.30 -10.58 15.82
CA LEU A 360 -9.76 -10.63 15.94
C LEU A 360 -10.21 -11.68 16.97
N GLY A 361 -9.37 -12.69 17.21
CA GLY A 361 -9.69 -13.84 18.04
C GLY A 361 -10.61 -14.85 17.35
N LEU A 362 -10.53 -16.12 17.78
CA LEU A 362 -11.22 -17.24 17.12
C LEU A 362 -12.75 -17.07 17.07
N GLY A 363 -13.35 -16.49 18.12
CA GLY A 363 -14.79 -16.25 18.19
C GLY A 363 -15.29 -15.34 17.06
N ARG A 364 -14.64 -14.19 16.87
CA ARG A 364 -14.97 -13.25 15.80
C ARG A 364 -14.71 -13.83 14.41
N VAL A 365 -13.60 -14.56 14.25
CA VAL A 365 -13.27 -15.23 12.97
C VAL A 365 -14.40 -16.19 12.56
N ARG A 366 -14.85 -17.04 13.48
CA ARG A 366 -15.93 -18.00 13.20
C ARG A 366 -17.29 -17.33 13.00
N GLU A 367 -17.56 -16.23 13.71
CA GLU A 367 -18.75 -15.40 13.50
C GLU A 367 -18.81 -14.86 12.06
N ILE A 368 -17.71 -14.27 11.57
CA ILE A 368 -17.64 -13.72 10.21
C ILE A 368 -17.78 -14.84 9.18
N LEU A 369 -17.07 -15.97 9.34
CA LEU A 369 -17.16 -17.12 8.42
C LEU A 369 -18.56 -17.75 8.35
N ALA A 370 -19.34 -17.69 9.44
CA ALA A 370 -20.70 -18.23 9.48
C ALA A 370 -21.77 -17.28 8.91
N SER A 371 -21.40 -16.02 8.64
CA SER A 371 -22.31 -14.98 8.14
C SER A 371 -22.33 -14.91 6.61
N SER A 372 -23.38 -14.30 6.03
CA SER A 372 -23.47 -14.01 4.58
C SER A 372 -22.85 -12.65 4.20
N THR A 373 -21.87 -12.20 4.98
CA THR A 373 -21.21 -10.90 4.77
C THR A 373 -20.36 -10.89 3.51
N LYS A 374 -19.77 -12.04 3.15
CA LYS A 374 -18.92 -12.15 1.96
C LYS A 374 -19.70 -11.82 0.68
N GLU A 375 -20.88 -12.42 0.52
CA GLU A 375 -21.75 -12.20 -0.63
C GLU A 375 -22.25 -10.75 -0.66
N SER A 376 -22.58 -10.18 0.50
CA SER A 376 -23.06 -8.80 0.62
C SER A 376 -21.97 -7.78 0.26
N LEU A 377 -20.73 -7.99 0.72
CA LEU A 377 -19.59 -7.15 0.37
C LEU A 377 -19.23 -7.28 -1.13
N THR A 378 -19.28 -8.49 -1.67
CA THR A 378 -19.06 -8.72 -3.11
C THR A 378 -20.09 -7.94 -3.93
N ALA A 379 -21.37 -7.98 -3.52
CA ALA A 379 -22.43 -7.22 -4.19
C ALA A 379 -22.24 -5.70 -4.09
N LEU A 380 -21.68 -5.18 -2.99
CA LEU A 380 -21.33 -3.76 -2.87
C LEU A 380 -20.20 -3.37 -3.84
N ILE A 381 -19.16 -4.19 -3.94
CA ILE A 381 -18.04 -3.99 -4.87
C ILE A 381 -18.53 -4.03 -6.33
N GLU A 382 -19.37 -5.00 -6.68
CA GLU A 382 -19.96 -5.10 -8.01
C GLU A 382 -20.85 -3.90 -8.33
N LYS A 383 -21.67 -3.46 -7.36
CA LYS A 383 -22.52 -2.28 -7.50
C LYS A 383 -21.70 -1.02 -7.73
N ASP A 384 -20.56 -0.87 -7.05
CA ASP A 384 -19.66 0.24 -7.29
C ASP A 384 -19.09 0.19 -8.71
N LYS A 385 -18.51 -0.95 -9.11
CA LYS A 385 -17.91 -1.14 -10.44
C LYS A 385 -18.87 -0.89 -11.60
N LEU A 386 -20.17 -1.03 -11.40
CA LEU A 386 -21.16 -0.65 -12.42
C LEU A 386 -21.09 0.84 -12.81
N LEU A 387 -20.57 1.70 -11.93
CA LEU A 387 -20.40 3.13 -12.14
C LEU A 387 -19.01 3.51 -12.70
N GLU A 388 -18.16 2.52 -12.99
CA GLU A 388 -16.80 2.75 -13.48
C GLU A 388 -16.79 3.56 -14.78
N GLN A 389 -17.72 3.28 -15.69
CA GLN A 389 -17.80 4.01 -16.97
C GLN A 389 -18.18 5.47 -16.78
N GLU A 390 -19.16 5.78 -15.94
CA GLU A 390 -19.55 7.15 -15.63
C GLU A 390 -18.40 7.92 -14.96
N ALA A 391 -17.69 7.28 -14.04
CA ALA A 391 -16.59 7.91 -13.33
C ALA A 391 -15.31 8.07 -14.18
N ASN A 392 -15.00 7.11 -15.06
CA ASN A 392 -13.94 7.27 -16.07
C ASN A 392 -14.26 8.41 -17.04
N ALA A 393 -15.54 8.63 -17.36
CA ALA A 393 -15.95 9.76 -18.19
C ALA A 393 -15.59 11.11 -17.54
N ILE A 394 -15.69 11.23 -16.20
CA ILE A 394 -15.31 12.46 -15.46
C ILE A 394 -13.81 12.75 -15.61
N ALA A 395 -12.96 11.73 -15.46
CA ALA A 395 -11.52 11.86 -15.66
C ALA A 395 -11.18 12.27 -17.11
N SER A 396 -11.90 11.73 -18.09
CA SER A 396 -11.74 12.11 -19.50
C SER A 396 -12.18 13.56 -19.76
N VAL A 397 -13.19 14.08 -19.04
CA VAL A 397 -13.55 15.51 -19.10
C VAL A 397 -12.44 16.38 -18.50
N ASP A 398 -11.86 16.01 -17.35
CA ASP A 398 -10.71 16.73 -16.76
C ASP A 398 -9.55 16.82 -17.75
N LYS A 399 -9.21 15.69 -18.39
CA LYS A 399 -8.20 15.63 -19.44
C LYS A 399 -8.52 16.56 -20.61
N LEU A 400 -9.78 16.59 -21.07
CA LEU A 400 -10.20 17.45 -22.17
C LEU A 400 -10.07 18.94 -21.81
N VAL A 401 -10.50 19.33 -20.62
CA VAL A 401 -10.42 20.71 -20.13
C VAL A 401 -8.96 21.17 -20.05
N ARG A 402 -8.09 20.33 -19.49
CA ARG A 402 -6.65 20.61 -19.36
C ARG A 402 -5.98 20.72 -20.73
N TYR A 403 -6.24 19.78 -21.63
CA TYR A 403 -5.67 19.83 -22.98
C TYR A 403 -6.17 21.05 -23.76
N HIS A 404 -7.46 21.40 -23.62
CA HIS A 404 -8.02 22.59 -24.23
C HIS A 404 -7.30 23.88 -23.77
N ARG A 405 -6.96 23.96 -22.48
CA ARG A 405 -6.26 25.11 -21.90
C ARG A 405 -4.78 25.16 -22.28
N ASP A 406 -4.10 24.01 -22.20
CA ASP A 406 -2.63 23.97 -22.08
C ASP A 406 -1.91 23.42 -23.30
N LEU A 407 -2.53 22.54 -24.10
CA LEU A 407 -1.84 21.80 -25.17
C LEU A 407 -1.20 22.73 -26.18
N TYR A 408 -1.89 23.82 -26.56
CA TYR A 408 -1.34 24.81 -27.49
C TYR A 408 -0.12 25.53 -26.91
N THR A 409 -0.14 25.86 -25.61
CA THR A 409 1.02 26.45 -24.92
C THR A 409 2.18 25.46 -24.89
N LEU A 410 1.94 24.19 -24.54
CA LEU A 410 2.96 23.15 -24.56
C LEU A 410 3.59 22.99 -25.95
N LEU A 411 2.77 22.89 -27.00
CA LEU A 411 3.25 22.76 -28.38
C LEU A 411 4.12 23.96 -28.81
N ASN A 412 3.75 25.17 -28.38
CA ASN A 412 4.55 26.37 -28.65
C ASN A 412 5.84 26.48 -27.84
N ASN A 413 6.02 25.63 -26.83
CA ASN A 413 7.20 25.56 -25.99
C ASN A 413 7.96 24.23 -26.13
N PHE A 414 7.50 23.34 -27.02
CA PHE A 414 8.07 22.01 -27.25
C PHE A 414 8.43 21.82 -28.73
N ALA A 415 7.42 21.86 -29.61
CA ALA A 415 7.59 21.61 -31.03
C ALA A 415 8.13 22.86 -31.75
N SER A 416 7.54 24.03 -31.50
CA SER A 416 8.00 25.26 -32.15
C SER A 416 9.05 26.01 -31.34
N PHE A 417 8.96 26.11 -30.01
CA PHE A 417 9.66 27.11 -29.17
C PHE A 417 9.29 28.56 -29.50
N GLN A 418 8.15 28.79 -30.16
CA GLN A 418 7.69 30.13 -30.54
C GLN A 418 7.56 31.06 -29.33
N ASP A 419 7.05 30.57 -28.20
CA ASP A 419 6.84 31.39 -27.00
C ASP A 419 8.16 31.91 -26.42
N PHE A 420 9.25 31.14 -26.50
CA PHE A 420 10.58 31.56 -26.03
C PHE A 420 11.19 32.71 -26.83
N TYR A 421 10.91 32.77 -28.13
CA TYR A 421 11.45 33.79 -29.02
C TYR A 421 10.47 34.94 -29.30
N SER A 422 9.28 34.90 -28.70
CA SER A 422 8.25 35.93 -28.89
C SER A 422 8.35 36.98 -27.78
N PRO A 423 8.59 38.26 -28.11
CA PRO A 423 8.63 39.33 -27.11
C PRO A 423 7.31 39.41 -26.33
N GLY A 424 7.40 39.55 -25.00
CA GLY A 424 6.24 39.70 -24.11
C GLY A 424 5.63 38.38 -23.63
N THR A 425 6.07 37.24 -24.15
CA THR A 425 5.68 35.91 -23.67
C THR A 425 6.84 35.29 -22.87
N LYS A 426 6.54 34.56 -21.80
CA LYS A 426 7.53 33.72 -21.11
C LYS A 426 7.34 32.27 -21.54
N ALA A 427 8.43 31.59 -21.87
CA ALA A 427 8.39 30.16 -22.14
C ALA A 427 8.10 29.37 -20.86
N ILE A 428 7.50 28.19 -20.99
CA ILE A 428 7.14 27.35 -19.82
C ILE A 428 8.35 26.90 -19.00
N PHE A 429 9.58 26.95 -19.54
CA PHE A 429 10.78 26.61 -18.77
C PHE A 429 11.46 27.83 -18.11
N GLN A 430 10.92 29.04 -18.28
CA GLN A 430 11.45 30.25 -17.67
C GLN A 430 10.82 30.53 -16.30
N VAL A 431 11.62 30.47 -15.25
CA VAL A 431 11.20 30.61 -13.85
C VAL A 431 11.54 31.99 -13.29
N GLY A 432 10.54 32.86 -13.18
CA GLY A 432 10.69 34.15 -12.50
C GLY A 432 11.64 35.14 -13.19
N SER A 433 12.29 35.97 -12.38
CA SER A 433 13.34 36.93 -12.79
C SER A 433 14.35 37.05 -11.64
N LEU A 434 15.65 36.96 -11.93
CA LEU A 434 16.72 37.11 -10.95
C LEU A 434 17.27 38.54 -10.98
N TYR A 435 17.30 39.19 -9.82
CA TYR A 435 17.93 40.49 -9.65
C TYR A 435 19.29 40.34 -8.96
N ILE A 436 20.37 40.68 -9.66
CA ILE A 436 21.74 40.62 -9.15
C ILE A 436 22.55 41.81 -9.66
N ASP A 437 23.33 42.45 -8.78
CA ASP A 437 24.17 43.61 -9.10
C ASP A 437 23.45 44.75 -9.86
N GLY A 438 22.19 45.01 -9.50
CA GLY A 438 21.36 46.05 -10.14
C GLY A 438 20.92 45.71 -11.58
N ARG A 439 21.07 44.45 -12.01
CA ARG A 439 20.61 43.94 -13.31
C ARG A 439 19.49 42.93 -13.11
N SER A 440 18.57 42.86 -14.08
CA SER A 440 17.55 41.82 -14.16
C SER A 440 17.95 40.75 -15.19
N CYS A 441 17.86 39.49 -14.80
CA CYS A 441 18.04 38.33 -15.66
C CYS A 441 16.69 37.60 -15.79
N ASP A 442 16.08 37.67 -16.98
CA ASP A 442 14.73 37.12 -17.23
C ASP A 442 14.76 35.70 -17.85
N LEU A 443 15.94 35.20 -18.22
CA LEU A 443 16.16 33.80 -18.56
C LEU A 443 16.69 33.07 -17.34
N CYS A 444 15.79 32.73 -16.42
CA CYS A 444 16.06 31.89 -15.27
C CYS A 444 15.44 30.51 -15.52
N ILE A 445 16.19 29.44 -15.31
CA ILE A 445 15.72 28.06 -15.50
C ILE A 445 15.99 27.31 -14.20
N LYS A 446 15.03 26.50 -13.75
CA LYS A 446 15.21 25.66 -12.57
C LYS A 446 16.22 24.54 -12.88
N VAL A 447 17.18 24.36 -11.98
CA VAL A 447 18.15 23.26 -12.02
C VAL A 447 17.89 22.37 -10.81
N ASP A 448 17.43 21.14 -11.04
CA ASP A 448 17.07 20.21 -9.95
C ASP A 448 18.29 19.61 -9.25
N ASP A 449 19.40 19.42 -9.97
CA ASP A 449 20.65 18.89 -9.42
C ASP A 449 21.84 19.71 -9.93
N ILE A 450 22.35 20.61 -9.08
CA ILE A 450 23.48 21.48 -9.38
C ILE A 450 24.75 20.67 -9.70
N ALA A 451 24.93 19.48 -9.10
CA ALA A 451 26.11 18.66 -9.29
C ALA A 451 26.10 17.91 -10.65
N LYS A 452 24.94 17.74 -11.27
CA LYS A 452 24.80 17.18 -12.63
C LYS A 452 24.80 18.24 -13.74
N HIS A 453 24.74 19.52 -13.37
CA HIS A 453 24.69 20.65 -14.30
C HIS A 453 26.10 21.20 -14.65
N SER A 454 27.17 20.64 -14.08
CA SER A 454 28.56 21.07 -14.33
C SER A 454 29.19 20.45 -15.56
#